data_AF-A0A838SMM4-F1
#
_entry.id   AF-A0A838SMM4-F1
#
_cell.length_a   1.000
_cell.length_b   1.000
_cell.length_c   1.000
_cell.angle_alpha   90.00
_cell.angle_beta   90.00
_cell.angle_gamma   90.00
#
_symmetry.space_group_name_H-M   'P 1'
#
loop_
_entity.id
_entity.type
_entity.pdbx_description
1 polymer ?
#
loop_
_entity_poly.entity_id
_entity_poly.type
_entity_poly.pdbx_seq_one_letter_code
_entity_poly.pdbx_strand_id
1 'polypeptide(L)'
;MPLEGKTVLVTGGTGSLGQVLVRRLLSGELGAPRKVIVLSRDEAKQHTMRLAYLHRRVTTDEAIYANFNRALEFRIGDVRDYRAVCTSLR
;
A
#
# COMPACT_ATOMS: atom_id res chain seq x y z
N MET A 1 11.50 -14.54 4.93
CA MET A 1 11.75 -13.09 5.17
C MET A 1 10.64 -12.53 6.09
N PRO A 2 10.87 -11.43 6.84
CA PRO A 2 9.98 -11.01 7.94
C PRO A 2 8.54 -10.66 7.53
N LEU A 3 8.31 -10.23 6.28
CA LEU A 3 6.99 -9.82 5.79
C LEU A 3 6.33 -10.83 4.84
N GLU A 4 6.97 -11.98 4.61
CA GLU A 4 6.44 -13.02 3.72
C GLU A 4 5.05 -13.50 4.18
N GLY A 5 4.07 -13.42 3.29
CA GLY A 5 2.68 -13.85 3.55
C GLY A 5 1.92 -13.01 4.59
N LYS A 6 2.50 -11.91 5.10
CA LYS A 6 1.86 -11.05 6.11
C LYS A 6 0.87 -10.07 5.48
N THR A 7 -0.03 -9.56 6.32
CA THR A 7 -0.88 -8.41 6.00
C THR A 7 -0.35 -7.20 6.73
N VAL A 8 -0.10 -6.13 5.99
CA VAL A 8 0.48 -4.88 6.50
C VAL A 8 -0.53 -3.76 6.29
N LEU A 9 -0.93 -3.09 7.36
CA LEU A 9 -1.74 -1.87 7.31
C LEU A 9 -0.84 -0.65 7.44
N VAL A 10 -0.91 0.25 6.47
CA VAL A 10 -0.18 1.53 6.45
C VAL A 10 -1.18 2.67 6.61
N THR A 11 -1.28 3.20 7.83
CA THR A 11 -2.06 4.40 8.12
C THR A 11 -1.34 5.65 7.63
N GLY A 12 -2.06 6.60 7.03
CA GLY A 12 -1.42 7.79 6.44
C GLY A 12 -0.53 7.44 5.25
N GLY A 13 -0.77 6.29 4.61
CA GLY A 13 0.08 5.76 3.52
C GLY A 13 0.15 6.64 2.28
N THR A 14 -0.74 7.62 2.13
CA THR A 14 -0.70 8.61 1.04
C THR A 14 0.26 9.78 1.29
N GLY A 15 0.76 9.95 2.52
CA GLY A 15 1.78 10.97 2.83
C GLY A 15 3.16 10.57 2.30
N SER A 16 4.11 11.52 2.28
CA SER A 16 5.43 11.31 1.66
C SER A 16 6.18 10.09 2.22
N LEU A 17 6.23 9.93 3.54
CA LEU A 17 6.83 8.76 4.18
C LEU A 17 6.05 7.47 3.88
N GLY A 18 4.73 7.55 3.90
CA GLY A 18 3.84 6.42 3.60
C GLY A 18 4.05 5.87 2.19
N GLN A 19 4.20 6.74 1.20
CA GLN A 19 4.46 6.35 -0.19
C GLN A 19 5.81 5.63 -0.34
N VAL A 20 6.86 6.14 0.31
CA VAL A 20 8.18 5.50 0.32
C VAL A 20 8.11 4.14 1.00
N LEU A 21 7.42 4.04 2.14
CA LEU A 21 7.24 2.78 2.86
C LEU A 21 6.49 1.75 2.01
N VAL A 22 5.36 2.12 1.40
CA VAL A 22 4.57 1.22 0.53
C VAL A 22 5.40 0.76 -0.66
N ARG A 23 6.18 1.64 -1.29
CA ARG A 23 7.12 1.24 -2.35
C ARG A 23 8.10 0.17 -1.87
N ARG A 24 8.69 0.34 -0.68
CA ARG A 24 9.64 -0.63 -0.12
C ARG A 24 8.99 -1.95 0.29
N LEU A 25 7.75 -1.92 0.78
CA LEU A 25 6.98 -3.13 1.07
C LEU A 25 6.69 -3.93 -0.20
N LEU A 26 6.51 -3.25 -1.34
CA LEU A 26 6.23 -3.89 -2.62
C LEU A 26 7.49 -4.33 -3.39
N SER A 27 8.70 -3.89 -3.01
CA SER A 27 9.95 -4.29 -3.67
C SER A 27 10.36 -5.73 -3.44
N GLY A 28 9.80 -6.39 -2.42
CA GLY A 28 10.12 -7.78 -2.09
C GLY A 28 11.42 -7.96 -1.29
N GLU A 29 12.17 -6.89 -1.03
CA GLU A 29 13.39 -6.90 -0.19
C GLU A 29 13.18 -7.51 1.20
N LEU A 30 11.95 -7.42 1.73
CA LEU A 30 11.57 -7.89 3.07
C LEU A 30 10.65 -9.13 3.03
N GLY A 31 10.50 -9.76 1.86
CA GLY A 31 9.51 -10.80 1.56
C GLY A 31 8.30 -10.23 0.83
N ALA A 32 7.50 -11.10 0.21
CA ALA A 32 6.27 -10.74 -0.50
C ALA A 32 5.08 -10.75 0.47
N PRO A 33 4.52 -9.57 0.83
CA PRO A 33 3.33 -9.54 1.68
C PRO A 33 2.14 -10.14 0.95
N ARG A 34 1.25 -10.81 1.70
CA ARG A 34 -0.04 -11.26 1.17
C ARG A 34 -0.92 -10.08 0.78
N LYS A 35 -0.88 -9.00 1.58
CA LYS A 35 -1.68 -7.79 1.38
C LYS A 35 -0.99 -6.59 2.02
N VAL A 36 -0.96 -5.46 1.32
CA VAL A 36 -0.57 -4.14 1.83
C VAL A 36 -1.79 -3.24 1.73
N ILE A 37 -2.26 -2.69 2.84
CA ILE A 37 -3.47 -1.88 2.91
C ILE A 37 -3.07 -0.44 3.20
N VAL A 38 -3.43 0.50 2.33
CA VAL A 38 -3.24 1.93 2.55
C VAL A 38 -4.54 2.51 3.09
N LEU A 39 -4.53 2.93 4.35
CA LEU A 39 -5.65 3.64 4.98
C LEU A 39 -5.38 5.13 4.99
N SER A 40 -6.25 5.90 4.32
CA SER A 40 -6.18 7.36 4.30
C SER A 40 -7.58 7.96 4.11
N ARG A 41 -7.71 9.24 4.46
CA ARG A 41 -8.97 10.01 4.34
C ARG A 41 -9.12 10.66 2.98
N ASP A 42 -8.02 10.83 2.26
CA ASP A 42 -7.93 11.64 1.06
C ASP A 42 -7.99 10.75 -0.19
N GLU A 43 -9.18 10.66 -0.77
CA GLU A 43 -9.46 9.90 -1.99
C GLU A 43 -8.60 10.36 -3.18
N ALA A 44 -8.40 11.68 -3.33
CA ALA A 44 -7.64 12.24 -4.43
C ALA A 44 -6.17 11.81 -4.37
N LYS A 45 -5.57 11.79 -3.17
CA LYS A 45 -4.20 11.28 -2.98
C LYS A 45 -4.11 9.76 -3.20
N GLN A 46 -5.11 8.99 -2.79
CA GLN A 46 -5.14 7.55 -3.09
C GLN A 46 -5.22 7.28 -4.59
N HIS A 47 -6.08 8.01 -5.30
CA HIS A 47 -6.21 7.92 -6.74
C HIS A 47 -4.91 8.27 -7.45
N THR A 48 -4.27 9.38 -7.06
CA THR A 48 -2.97 9.80 -7.58
C THR A 48 -1.91 8.72 -7.37
N MET A 49 -1.85 8.14 -6.17
CA MET A 49 -0.92 7.05 -5.85
C MET A 49 -1.18 5.81 -6.72
N ARG A 50 -2.45 5.45 -6.92
CA ARG A 50 -2.84 4.33 -7.80
C ARG A 50 -2.39 4.57 -9.25
N LEU A 51 -2.62 5.76 -9.79
CA LEU A 51 -2.15 6.14 -11.13
C LEU A 51 -0.63 6.09 -11.25
N ALA A 52 0.09 6.55 -10.21
CA ALA A 52 1.55 6.53 -10.20
C ALA A 52 2.12 5.10 -10.32
N TYR A 53 1.47 4.09 -9.77
CA TYR A 53 1.87 2.69 -9.94
C TYR A 53 1.47 2.11 -11.30
N LEU A 54 0.30 2.49 -11.84
CA LEU A 54 -0.14 2.05 -13.17
C LEU A 54 0.74 2.63 -14.29
N HIS A 55 1.20 3.87 -14.15
CA HIS A 55 1.99 4.58 -15.16
C HIS A 55 3.48 4.27 -15.06
N ARG A 56 3.95 3.63 -13.98
CA ARG A 56 5.36 3.21 -13.79
C ARG A 56 5.77 1.96 -14.59
N ARG A 57 5.03 1.61 -15.64
CA ARG A 57 5.32 0.48 -16.56
C ARG A 57 6.71 0.52 -17.24
N VAL A 58 7.49 1.60 -17.09
CA VAL A 58 8.67 1.86 -17.92
C VAL A 58 10.00 1.94 -17.15
N THR A 59 10.03 1.74 -15.82
CA THR A 59 11.31 1.80 -15.09
C THR A 59 11.51 0.60 -14.15
N THR A 60 12.26 -0.39 -14.65
CA THR A 60 13.19 -1.29 -13.92
C THR A 60 12.70 -2.20 -12.79
N ASP A 61 11.42 -2.25 -12.42
CA ASP A 61 11.00 -3.07 -11.27
C ASP A 61 9.70 -3.87 -11.51
N GLU A 62 9.79 -4.92 -12.34
CA GLU A 62 8.69 -5.83 -12.65
C GLU A 62 8.06 -6.45 -11.39
N ALA A 63 8.89 -6.72 -10.37
CA ALA A 63 8.45 -7.26 -9.09
C ALA A 63 7.52 -6.29 -8.34
N ILE A 64 7.85 -5.00 -8.29
CA ILE A 64 6.99 -3.98 -7.67
C ILE A 64 5.66 -3.89 -8.38
N TYR A 65 5.66 -3.90 -9.72
CA TYR A 65 4.43 -3.80 -10.50
C TYR A 65 3.53 -5.03 -10.34
N ALA A 66 4.11 -6.24 -10.37
CA ALA A 66 3.38 -7.48 -10.12
C ALA A 66 2.79 -7.51 -8.70
N ASN A 67 3.58 -7.12 -7.70
CA ASN A 67 3.14 -7.06 -6.30
C ASN A 67 2.10 -5.97 -6.06
N PHE A 68 2.18 -4.83 -6.75
CA PHE A 68 1.16 -3.78 -6.67
C PHE A 68 -0.21 -4.31 -7.10
N ASN A 69 -0.30 -4.93 -8.28
CA ASN A 69 -1.58 -5.42 -8.80
C ASN A 69 -2.18 -6.54 -7.95
N ARG A 70 -1.34 -7.34 -7.30
CA ARG A 70 -1.77 -8.48 -6.49
C ARG A 70 -2.06 -8.13 -5.03
N ALA A 71 -1.26 -7.24 -4.43
CA ALA A 71 -1.19 -7.11 -2.98
C ALA A 71 -1.65 -5.74 -2.44
N LEU A 72 -1.62 -4.65 -3.23
CA LEU A 72 -1.97 -3.32 -2.73
C LEU A 72 -3.48 -3.06 -2.75
N GLU A 73 -4.04 -2.73 -1.59
CA GLU A 73 -5.43 -2.35 -1.41
C GLU A 73 -5.51 -0.93 -0.81
N PHE A 74 -6.46 -0.12 -1.29
CA PHE A 74 -6.71 1.22 -0.77
C PHE A 74 -8.03 1.21 0.00
N ARG A 75 -8.02 1.73 1.24
CA ARG A 75 -9.22 1.87 2.08
C ARG A 75 -9.38 3.33 2.51
N ILE A 76 -10.59 3.84 2.37
CA ILE A 76 -10.94 5.17 2.88
C ILE A 76 -11.32 5.07 4.35
N GLY A 77 -10.73 5.92 5.18
CA GLY A 77 -11.06 6.00 6.59
C GLY A 77 -10.15 6.93 7.39
N ASP A 78 -10.64 7.36 8.55
CA ASP A 78 -9.90 8.16 9.52
C ASP A 78 -9.36 7.25 10.62
N VAL A 79 -8.08 7.41 10.99
CA VAL A 79 -7.47 6.69 12.12
C VAL A 79 -8.11 7.07 13.46
N ARG A 80 -8.78 8.22 13.53
CA ARG A 80 -9.57 8.65 14.68
C ARG A 80 -10.89 7.88 14.82
N ASP A 81 -11.33 7.18 13.78
CA ASP A 81 -12.46 6.28 13.83
C ASP A 81 -11.98 4.83 14.09
N TYR A 82 -12.24 4.36 15.30
CA TYR A 82 -11.90 3.00 15.73
C TYR A 82 -12.49 1.92 14.80
N ARG A 83 -13.70 2.13 14.28
CA ARG A 83 -14.35 1.17 13.38
C ARG A 83 -13.65 1.12 12.02
N ALA A 84 -13.22 2.26 11.51
CA ALA A 84 -12.45 2.34 10.27
C ALA A 84 -11.13 1.56 10.38
N VAL A 85 -10.42 1.70 11.50
CA VAL A 85 -9.17 0.96 11.76
C VAL A 85 -9.44 -0.54 11.90
N CYS A 86 -10.44 -0.95 12.68
CA CYS A 86 -10.76 -2.37 12.88
C CYS A 86 -11.19 -3.07 11.59
N THR A 87 -12.02 -2.41 10.78
CA THR A 87 -12.44 -2.94 9.48
C THR A 87 -11.25 -3.04 8.54
N SER A 88 -10.29 -2.11 8.64
CA SER A 88 -9.06 -2.11 7.85
C SER A 88 -8.10 -3.27 8.17
N LEU A 89 -8.25 -3.97 9.29
CA LEU A 89 -7.43 -5.13 9.66
C LEU A 89 -8.04 -6.48 9.27
N ARG A 90 -9.30 -6.49 8.78
CA ARG A 90 -9.97 -7.68 8.26
C ARG A 90 -9.60 -7.91 6.79
#